data_AF-A0A6I7N6A4-F1
#
_entry.id   AF-A0A6I7N6A4-F1
#
_cell.length_a   1.000
_cell.length_b   1.000
_cell.length_c   1.000
_cell.angle_alpha   90.00
_cell.angle_beta   90.00
_cell.angle_gamma   90.00
#
_symmetry.space_group_name_H-M   'P 1'
#
loop_
_entity.id
_entity.type
_entity.pdbx_description
1 polymer ?
#
loop_
_entity_poly.entity_id
_entity_poly.type
_entity_poly.pdbx_seq_one_letter_code
_entity_poly.pdbx_strand_id
1 'polypeptide(L)'
;MQGNETVAVIGLGYVGLPLAVAFGRHRRVIGFDVNPGRIAELQAGRDSTLEVEPEELAQVPLEYTTDPEHLRQATVYIVTVPTPIDGARRPDLTPLLRASETIGTVLKPGDLVIYESTVYPGATEEVCVPVLERV
;
A
#
# COMPACT_ATOMS: atom_id res chain seq x y z
N MET A 1 0.83 -18.19 -10.12
CA MET A 1 0.36 -17.75 -8.81
C MET A 1 -0.12 -18.97 -8.04
N GLN A 2 0.61 -19.34 -6.99
CA GLN A 2 0.28 -20.45 -6.09
C GLN A 2 -0.40 -19.79 -4.89
N GLY A 3 -1.70 -20.05 -4.66
CA GLY A 3 -2.62 -19.24 -3.84
C GLY A 3 -2.35 -19.07 -2.35
N ASN A 4 -1.09 -18.78 -1.97
CA ASN A 4 -0.61 -18.43 -0.65
C ASN A 4 0.31 -17.19 -0.71
N GLU A 5 0.18 -16.35 -1.74
CA GLU A 5 0.94 -15.10 -1.84
C GLU A 5 0.59 -14.17 -0.67
N THR A 6 1.62 -13.59 -0.04
CA THR A 6 1.46 -12.52 0.93
C THR A 6 1.29 -11.20 0.18
N VAL A 7 0.20 -10.49 0.48
CA VAL A 7 -0.14 -9.20 -0.13
C VAL A 7 0.32 -8.08 0.77
N ALA A 8 1.05 -7.12 0.24
CA ALA A 8 1.33 -5.85 0.90
C ALA A 8 0.42 -4.77 0.33
N VAL A 9 -0.25 -4.01 1.21
CA VAL A 9 -1.01 -2.80 0.83
C VAL A 9 -0.26 -1.57 1.32
N ILE A 10 0.09 -0.67 0.40
CA ILE A 10 0.97 0.48 0.63
C ILE A 10 0.13 1.75 0.67
N GLY A 11 0.01 2.33 1.86
CA GLY A 11 -0.86 3.45 2.18
C GLY A 11 -2.21 2.98 2.72
N LEU A 12 -2.46 3.18 4.01
CA LEU A 12 -3.65 2.69 4.73
C LEU A 12 -4.67 3.80 4.94
N GLY A 13 -4.88 4.62 3.91
CA GLY A 13 -5.95 5.60 3.86
C GLY A 13 -7.30 4.96 3.54
N TYR A 14 -8.24 5.79 3.07
CA TYR A 14 -9.63 5.38 2.83
C TYR A 14 -9.80 4.29 1.76
N VAL A 15 -8.86 4.16 0.80
CA VAL A 15 -8.87 3.04 -0.17
C VAL A 15 -8.10 1.83 0.37
N GLY A 16 -6.91 2.07 0.90
CA GLY A 16 -5.99 0.98 1.23
C GLY A 16 -6.44 0.14 2.43
N LEU A 17 -7.01 0.77 3.47
CA LEU A 17 -7.47 0.03 4.64
C LEU A 17 -8.60 -0.99 4.31
N PRO A 18 -9.73 -0.59 3.69
CA PRO A 18 -10.78 -1.56 3.36
C PRO A 18 -10.28 -2.63 2.38
N LEU A 19 -9.37 -2.29 1.47
CA LEU A 19 -8.73 -3.27 0.58
C LEU A 19 -7.90 -4.30 1.37
N ALA A 20 -7.09 -3.84 2.33
CA ALA A 20 -6.30 -4.70 3.19
C ALA A 20 -7.19 -5.65 4.00
N VAL A 21 -8.29 -5.15 4.58
CA VAL A 21 -9.28 -5.94 5.32
C VAL A 21 -9.96 -6.97 4.43
N ALA A 22 -10.35 -6.58 3.22
CA ALA A 22 -10.97 -7.50 2.26
C ALA A 22 -10.03 -8.65 1.87
N PHE A 23 -8.74 -8.37 1.61
CA PHE A 23 -7.75 -9.42 1.33
C PHE A 23 -7.41 -10.24 2.57
N GLY A 24 -7.36 -9.63 3.76
CA GLY A 24 -6.99 -10.28 5.02
C GLY A 24 -7.96 -11.40 5.42
N ARG A 25 -9.20 -11.38 4.92
CA ARG A 25 -10.19 -12.46 5.08
C ARG A 25 -9.78 -13.75 4.36
N HIS A 26 -8.86 -13.67 3.41
CA HIS A 26 -8.51 -14.78 2.51
C HIS A 26 -7.00 -15.07 2.43
N ARG A 27 -6.15 -14.10 2.75
CA ARG A 27 -4.69 -14.19 2.61
C ARG A 27 -3.98 -13.46 3.74
N ARG A 28 -2.70 -13.78 3.93
CA ARG A 28 -1.84 -12.97 4.79
C ARG A 28 -1.64 -11.60 4.14
N VAL A 29 -1.89 -10.54 4.92
CA VAL A 29 -1.76 -9.16 4.46
C VAL A 29 -0.84 -8.36 5.39
N ILE A 30 0.07 -7.61 4.78
CA ILE A 30 0.91 -6.60 5.43
C ILE A 30 0.37 -5.22 5.03
N GLY A 31 -0.19 -4.49 5.97
CA GLY A 31 -0.54 -3.09 5.81
C GLY A 31 0.66 -2.21 6.14
N PHE A 32 1.16 -1.47 5.17
CA PHE A 32 2.24 -0.52 5.35
C PHE A 32 1.76 0.91 5.20
N ASP A 33 2.15 1.77 6.12
CA ASP A 33 1.96 3.22 6.00
C ASP A 33 3.21 3.95 6.52
N VAL A 34 3.55 5.08 5.91
CA VAL A 34 4.69 5.91 6.34
C VAL A 34 4.38 6.68 7.63
N ASN A 35 3.10 6.82 7.98
CA ASN A 35 2.66 7.54 9.16
C ASN A 35 2.59 6.61 10.39
N PRO A 36 3.51 6.72 11.36
CA PRO A 36 3.48 5.89 12.57
C PRO A 36 2.23 6.11 13.43
N GLY A 37 1.64 7.32 13.39
CA GLY A 37 0.39 7.60 14.07
C GLY A 37 -0.77 6.79 13.49
N ARG A 38 -0.81 6.65 12.16
CA ARG A 38 -1.80 5.81 11.47
C ARG A 38 -1.63 4.33 11.82
N ILE A 39 -0.40 3.83 11.83
CA ILE A 39 -0.12 2.45 12.24
C ILE A 39 -0.53 2.19 13.69
N ALA A 40 -0.16 3.08 14.63
CA ALA A 40 -0.52 2.94 16.03
C ALA A 40 -2.05 2.99 16.25
N GLU A 41 -2.75 3.81 15.47
CA GLU A 41 -4.21 3.89 15.48
C GLU A 41 -4.86 2.55 15.08
N LEU A 42 -4.43 1.99 13.95
CA LEU A 42 -4.97 0.74 13.41
C LEU A 42 -4.63 -0.46 14.28
N GLN A 43 -3.41 -0.50 14.85
CA GLN A 43 -3.02 -1.51 15.85
C GLN A 43 -3.88 -1.45 17.12
N ALA A 44 -4.43 -0.26 17.43
CA ALA A 44 -5.38 -0.09 18.53
C ALA A 44 -6.85 -0.35 18.13
N GLY A 45 -7.09 -0.88 16.92
CA GLY A 45 -8.41 -1.24 16.42
C GLY A 45 -9.32 -0.05 16.11
N ARG A 46 -8.75 1.10 15.74
CA ARG A 46 -9.49 2.32 15.40
C ARG A 46 -9.21 2.77 13.98
N ASP A 47 -10.22 3.31 13.30
CA ASP A 47 -10.08 3.91 11.99
C ASP A 47 -10.69 5.31 11.91
N SER A 48 -9.84 6.33 11.78
CA SER A 48 -10.21 7.73 11.59
C SER A 48 -10.73 8.05 10.18
N THR A 49 -10.57 7.14 9.21
CA THR A 49 -11.19 7.30 7.89
C THR A 49 -12.66 6.94 7.89
N LEU A 50 -13.13 6.20 8.91
CA LEU A 50 -14.50 5.70 9.05
C LEU A 50 -14.92 4.76 7.90
N GLU A 51 -13.94 4.13 7.25
CA GLU A 51 -14.19 3.20 6.13
C GLU A 51 -14.31 1.76 6.62
N VAL A 52 -13.74 1.45 7.80
CA VAL A 52 -13.83 0.12 8.40
C VAL A 52 -14.25 0.22 9.86
N GLU A 53 -15.31 -0.51 10.22
CA GLU A 53 -15.80 -0.58 11.58
C GLU A 53 -14.81 -1.30 12.52
N PRO A 54 -14.71 -0.90 13.80
CA PRO A 54 -13.79 -1.53 14.76
C PRO A 54 -13.94 -3.05 14.87
N GLU A 55 -15.16 -3.57 14.75
CA GLU A 55 -15.44 -5.00 14.79
C GLU A 55 -14.81 -5.75 13.61
N GLU A 56 -14.80 -5.15 12.41
CA GLU A 56 -14.19 -5.76 11.24
C GLU A 56 -12.66 -5.76 11.35
N LEU A 57 -12.07 -4.68 11.87
CA LEU A 57 -10.63 -4.60 12.15
C LEU A 57 -10.19 -5.66 13.16
N ALA A 58 -11.01 -5.94 14.17
CA ALA A 58 -10.70 -6.95 15.18
C ALA A 58 -10.80 -8.38 14.66
N GLN A 59 -11.61 -8.63 13.63
CA GLN A 59 -11.84 -9.97 13.07
C GLN A 59 -10.80 -10.39 12.04
N VAL A 60 -10.14 -9.43 11.39
CA VAL A 60 -9.20 -9.70 10.30
C VAL A 60 -7.76 -9.47 10.79
N PRO A 61 -6.94 -10.52 10.95
CA PRO A 61 -5.56 -10.35 11.40
C PRO A 61 -4.72 -9.72 10.29
N LEU A 62 -4.43 -8.43 10.44
CA LEU A 62 -3.55 -7.66 9.58
C LEU A 62 -2.23 -7.32 10.30
N GLU A 63 -1.12 -7.43 9.59
CA GLU A 63 0.17 -6.95 10.07
C GLU A 63 0.35 -5.49 9.69
N TYR A 64 0.30 -4.57 10.67
CA TYR A 64 0.50 -3.14 10.42
C TYR A 64 1.93 -2.72 10.77
N THR A 65 2.62 -2.04 9.86
CA THR A 65 4.01 -1.63 10.05
C THR A 65 4.37 -0.34 9.32
N THR A 66 5.36 0.38 9.85
CA THR A 66 6.06 1.46 9.14
C THR A 66 7.42 1.03 8.61
N ASP A 67 7.85 -0.20 8.92
CA ASP A 67 9.17 -0.71 8.56
C ASP A 67 9.13 -1.39 7.19
N PRO A 68 9.83 -0.86 6.17
CA PRO A 68 9.85 -1.46 4.85
C PRO A 68 10.49 -2.85 4.82
N GLU A 69 11.31 -3.25 5.80
CA GLU A 69 11.92 -4.58 5.80
C GLU A 69 10.87 -5.71 5.91
N HIS A 70 9.72 -5.43 6.52
CA HIS A 70 8.60 -6.37 6.57
C HIS A 70 8.04 -6.67 5.17
N LEU A 71 8.14 -5.73 4.24
CA LEU A 71 7.64 -5.87 2.86
C LEU A 71 8.40 -6.94 2.05
N ARG A 72 9.58 -7.38 2.49
CA ARG A 72 10.35 -8.49 1.87
C ARG A 72 9.62 -9.84 1.92
N GLN A 73 8.61 -9.96 2.76
CA GLN A 73 7.80 -11.16 2.94
C GLN A 73 6.65 -11.25 1.93
N ALA A 74 6.29 -10.12 1.30
CA ALA A 74 5.25 -10.06 0.27
C ALA A 74 5.80 -10.46 -1.11
N THR A 75 4.90 -10.85 -1.99
CA THR A 75 5.17 -11.05 -3.43
C THR A 75 4.18 -10.29 -4.32
N VAL A 76 3.15 -9.68 -3.71
CA VAL A 76 2.19 -8.81 -4.37
C VAL A 76 2.12 -7.51 -3.58
N TYR A 77 2.30 -6.37 -4.25
CA TYR A 77 2.31 -5.04 -3.67
C TYR A 77 1.20 -4.21 -4.32
N ILE A 78 0.28 -3.68 -3.53
CA ILE A 78 -0.81 -2.83 -4.01
C ILE A 78 -0.62 -1.42 -3.46
N VAL A 79 -0.45 -0.45 -4.35
CA VAL A 79 -0.15 0.94 -4.02
C VAL A 79 -1.44 1.76 -4.05
N THR A 80 -1.80 2.30 -2.89
CA THR A 80 -3.02 3.07 -2.62
C THR A 80 -2.72 4.43 -1.98
N VAL A 81 -1.56 5.02 -2.30
CA VAL A 81 -1.14 6.32 -1.78
C VAL A 81 -1.83 7.48 -2.51
N PRO A 82 -1.99 8.66 -1.88
CA PRO A 82 -2.69 9.77 -2.51
C PRO A 82 -1.91 10.37 -3.69
N THR A 83 -2.64 10.92 -4.65
CA THR A 83 -2.12 11.70 -5.78
C THR A 83 -2.80 13.07 -5.81
N PRO A 84 -2.53 13.93 -4.81
CA PRO A 84 -3.22 15.21 -4.71
C PRO A 84 -2.91 16.10 -5.91
N ILE A 85 -3.82 16.98 -6.27
CA ILE A 85 -3.61 17.95 -7.35
C ILE A 85 -3.12 19.29 -6.78
N ASP A 86 -2.13 19.90 -7.44
CA ASP A 86 -1.64 21.23 -7.10
C ASP A 86 -2.58 22.35 -7.59
N GLY A 87 -2.28 23.60 -7.23
CA GLY A 87 -3.06 24.77 -7.67
C GLY A 87 -3.10 24.99 -9.18
N ALA A 88 -2.19 24.34 -9.94
CA ALA A 88 -2.16 24.34 -11.40
C ALA A 88 -2.86 23.10 -12.01
N ARG A 89 -3.60 22.33 -11.19
CA ARG A 89 -4.29 21.08 -11.58
C ARG A 89 -3.37 19.99 -12.10
N ARG A 90 -2.11 19.99 -11.65
CA ARG A 90 -1.16 18.91 -11.94
C ARG A 90 -1.14 17.93 -10.78
N PRO A 91 -1.10 16.62 -11.03
CA PRO A 91 -0.96 15.65 -9.97
C PRO A 91 0.43 15.76 -9.34
N ASP A 92 0.48 15.83 -8.02
CA ASP A 92 1.69 15.60 -7.26
C ASP A 92 1.89 14.09 -7.10
N LEU A 93 2.85 13.55 -7.84
CA LEU A 93 3.21 12.14 -7.82
C LEU A 93 4.22 11.80 -6.71
N THR A 94 4.60 12.76 -5.86
CA THR A 94 5.59 12.53 -4.81
C THR A 94 5.24 11.31 -3.93
N PRO A 95 4.01 11.12 -3.44
CA PRO A 95 3.68 9.95 -2.64
C PRO A 95 3.84 8.64 -3.42
N LEU A 96 3.45 8.63 -4.71
CA LEU A 96 3.55 7.49 -5.60
C LEU A 96 5.02 7.10 -5.87
N LEU A 97 5.88 8.09 -6.08
CA LEU A 97 7.31 7.92 -6.26
C LEU A 97 7.96 7.33 -5.00
N ARG A 98 7.65 7.89 -3.82
CA ARG A 98 8.17 7.38 -2.53
C ARG A 98 7.72 5.96 -2.22
N ALA A 99 6.46 5.63 -2.53
CA ALA A 99 5.97 4.26 -2.42
C ALA A 99 6.76 3.32 -3.35
N SER A 100 6.99 3.75 -4.60
CA SER A 100 7.75 2.97 -5.58
C SER A 100 9.22 2.79 -5.18
N GLU A 101 9.88 3.82 -4.64
CA GLU A 101 11.24 3.72 -4.08
C GLU A 101 11.30 2.70 -2.93
N THR A 102 10.35 2.79 -2.00
CA THR A 102 10.25 1.86 -0.86
C THR A 102 10.11 0.42 -1.34
N ILE A 103 9.19 0.16 -2.27
CA ILE A 103 8.95 -1.17 -2.84
C ILE A 103 10.19 -1.65 -3.63
N GLY A 104 10.83 -0.77 -4.40
CA GLY A 104 12.05 -1.08 -5.16
C GLY A 104 13.14 -1.75 -4.32
N THR A 105 13.37 -1.26 -3.09
CA THR A 105 14.40 -1.83 -2.19
C THR A 105 14.17 -3.28 -1.72
N VAL A 106 12.95 -3.79 -1.90
CA VAL A 106 12.52 -5.11 -1.40
C VAL A 106 12.08 -6.07 -2.49
N LEU A 107 11.88 -5.58 -3.71
CA LEU A 107 11.40 -6.35 -4.86
C LEU A 107 12.34 -7.48 -5.25
N LYS A 108 11.74 -8.57 -5.73
CA LYS A 108 12.44 -9.72 -6.29
C LYS A 108 11.87 -10.07 -7.66
N PRO A 109 12.67 -10.72 -8.54
CA PRO A 109 12.15 -11.21 -9.81
C PRO A 109 10.93 -12.12 -9.62
N GLY A 110 9.84 -11.78 -10.31
CA GLY A 110 8.57 -12.50 -10.25
C GLY A 110 7.51 -11.90 -9.31
N ASP A 111 7.86 -10.87 -8.54
CA ASP A 111 6.90 -10.11 -7.75
C ASP A 111 5.97 -9.25 -8.62
N LEU A 112 4.79 -8.91 -8.10
CA LEU A 112 3.77 -8.13 -8.79
C LEU A 112 3.53 -6.80 -8.05
N VAL A 113 3.62 -5.68 -8.76
CA VAL A 113 3.23 -4.35 -8.26
C VAL A 113 1.98 -3.88 -9.00
N ILE A 114 0.97 -3.46 -8.24
CA ILE A 114 -0.33 -2.96 -8.72
C ILE A 114 -0.48 -1.53 -8.22
N TYR A 115 -0.79 -0.60 -9.12
CA TYR A 115 -1.06 0.79 -8.77
C TYR A 115 -2.57 1.04 -8.85
N GLU A 116 -3.20 1.26 -7.71
CA GLU A 116 -4.62 1.58 -7.59
C GLU A 116 -4.85 3.10 -7.42
N SER A 117 -3.81 3.83 -7.00
CA SER A 117 -3.81 5.30 -6.98
C SER A 117 -4.26 5.88 -8.32
N THR A 118 -5.13 6.90 -8.28
CA THR A 118 -5.60 7.57 -9.50
C THR A 118 -4.46 8.36 -10.15
N VAL A 119 -4.14 8.02 -11.40
CA VAL A 119 -3.05 8.63 -12.16
C VAL A 119 -3.48 8.90 -13.60
N TYR A 120 -2.70 9.68 -14.34
CA TYR A 120 -2.91 9.84 -15.78
C TYR A 120 -2.38 8.61 -16.55
N PRO A 121 -2.88 8.35 -17.77
CA PRO A 121 -2.41 7.23 -18.59
C PRO A 121 -0.91 7.31 -18.87
N GLY A 122 -0.18 6.20 -18.69
CA GLY A 122 1.27 6.13 -18.87
C GLY A 122 2.08 6.42 -17.60
N ALA A 123 1.48 6.92 -16.53
CA ALA A 123 2.22 7.19 -15.28
C ALA A 123 2.90 5.93 -14.71
N THR A 124 2.29 4.76 -14.84
CA THR A 124 2.91 3.50 -14.38
C THR A 124 4.19 3.20 -15.15
N GLU A 125 4.14 3.22 -16.49
CA GLU A 125 5.26 2.86 -17.36
C GLU A 125 6.35 3.94 -17.40
N GLU A 126 5.96 5.21 -17.42
CA GLU A 126 6.88 6.34 -17.62
C GLU A 126 7.48 6.87 -16.32
N VAL A 127 6.80 6.67 -15.18
CA VAL A 127 7.20 7.25 -13.89
C VAL A 127 7.52 6.18 -12.86
N CYS A 128 6.61 5.23 -12.64
CA CYS A 128 6.77 4.25 -11.57
C CYS A 128 7.80 3.16 -11.90
N VAL A 129 7.72 2.55 -13.09
CA VAL A 129 8.63 1.46 -13.50
C VAL A 129 10.11 1.90 -13.45
N PRO A 130 10.51 3.07 -13.99
CA PRO A 130 11.91 3.52 -13.90
C PRO A 130 12.44 3.72 -12.48
N VAL A 131 11.54 3.94 -11.51
CA VAL A 131 11.91 4.04 -10.09
C VAL A 131 12.11 2.65 -9.51
N LEU A 132 11.19 1.72 -9.79
CA LEU A 132 11.29 0.33 -9.31
C LEU A 132 12.55 -0.37 -9.82
N GLU A 133 12.97 -0.10 -11.06
CA GLU A 133 14.18 -0.72 -11.67
C GLU A 133 15.51 -0.11 -11.21
N ARG A 134 15.48 1.07 -10.56
CA ARG A 134 16.69 1.81 -10.21
C ARG A 134 17.37 1.29 -8.94
N VAL A 135 16.59 0.72 -8.03
CA VAL A 135 16.98 0.39 -6.66
C VAL A 135 17.42 -1.07 -6.56
#